data_AF-A6GKL2-F1
#
_entry.id   AF-A6GKL2-F1
#
_cell.length_a   1.000
_cell.length_b   1.000
_cell.length_c   1.000
_cell.angle_alpha   90.00
_cell.angle_beta   90.00
_cell.angle_gamma   90.00
#
_symmetry.space_group_name_H-M   'P 1'
#
loop_
_entity.id
_entity.type
_entity.pdbx_description
1 polymer ?
#
loop_
_entity_poly.entity_id
_entity_poly.type
_entity_poly.pdbx_seq_one_letter_code
_entity_poly.pdbx_strand_id
1 'polypeptide(L)' 'MAKRELSLRCGSASITMTADGRVTIKGRQITSQATGAHRIRGGTIKLN' A
#
# COMPACT_ATOMS: atom_id res chain seq x y z
N MET A 1 -6.67 -19.05 0.22
CA MET A 1 -6.38 -17.87 -0.62
C MET A 1 -7.59 -16.94 -0.61
N ALA A 2 -7.37 -15.63 -0.52
CA ALA A 2 -8.45 -14.65 -0.57
C ALA A 2 -8.92 -14.46 -2.03
N LYS A 3 -10.22 -14.63 -2.30
CA LYS A 3 -10.76 -14.64 -3.68
C LYS A 3 -11.05 -13.25 -4.26
N ARG A 4 -11.16 -12.21 -3.43
CA ARG A 4 -11.53 -10.84 -3.86
C ARG A 4 -10.72 -9.74 -3.18
N GLU A 5 -10.51 -9.86 -1.87
CA GLU A 5 -9.82 -8.85 -1.07
C GLU A 5 -9.08 -9.50 0.10
N LEU A 6 -7.91 -8.96 0.43
CA LEU A 6 -7.17 -9.24 1.65
C LEU A 6 -6.90 -7.94 2.38
N SER A 7 -7.24 -7.86 3.67
CA SER A 7 -7.03 -6.66 4.49
C SER A 7 -6.39 -7.02 5.83
N LEU A 8 -5.29 -6.33 6.17
CA LEU A 8 -4.70 -6.31 7.50
C LEU A 8 -5.08 -4.99 8.17
N ARG A 9 -5.67 -5.04 9.37
CA ARG A 9 -6.18 -3.85 10.07
C ARG A 9 -5.76 -3.81 11.52
N CYS A 10 -5.43 -2.61 12.01
CA CYS A 10 -5.17 -2.33 13.41
C CYS A 10 -5.56 -0.88 13.71
N GLY A 11 -6.62 -0.66 14.50
CA GLY A 11 -7.16 0.68 14.75
C GLY A 11 -7.50 1.41 13.45
N SER A 12 -6.94 2.61 13.27
CA SER A 12 -7.11 3.44 12.06
C SER A 12 -6.19 3.07 10.90
N ALA A 13 -5.26 2.13 11.09
CA ALA A 13 -4.35 1.68 10.05
C ALA A 13 -4.92 0.48 9.27
N SER A 14 -4.69 0.45 7.96
CA SER A 14 -5.03 -0.68 7.11
C SER A 14 -4.11 -0.82 5.91
N ILE A 15 -3.85 -2.08 5.54
CA ILE A 15 -3.24 -2.46 4.25
C ILE A 15 -4.25 -3.37 3.56
N THR A 16 -4.74 -2.95 2.39
CA THR A 16 -5.73 -3.70 1.61
C THR A 16 -5.20 -3.98 0.21
N MET A 17 -5.37 -5.23 -0.23
CA MET A 17 -5.10 -5.68 -1.59
C MET A 17 -6.37 -6.27 -2.21
N THR A 18 -6.70 -5.88 -3.43
CA THR A 18 -7.87 -6.38 -4.18
C THR A 18 -7.45 -7.30 -5.33
N ALA A 19 -8.38 -8.10 -5.84
CA ALA A 19 -8.12 -9.09 -6.89
C ALA A 19 -7.67 -8.47 -8.24
N ASP A 20 -7.91 -7.18 -8.46
CA ASP A 20 -7.40 -6.43 -9.62
C ASP A 20 -5.93 -5.97 -9.47
N GLY A 21 -5.28 -6.33 -8.37
CA GLY A 21 -3.88 -6.01 -8.08
C GLY A 21 -3.65 -4.65 -7.42
N ARG A 22 -4.71 -3.90 -7.09
CA ARG A 22 -4.57 -2.62 -6.38
C ARG A 22 -4.18 -2.86 -4.92
N VAL A 23 -3.20 -2.09 -4.44
CA VAL A 23 -2.78 -2.05 -3.04
C VAL A 23 -3.02 -0.65 -2.48
N THR A 24 -3.62 -0.58 -1.30
CA THR A 24 -3.86 0.69 -0.57
C THR A 24 -3.32 0.57 0.85
N ILE A 25 -2.50 1.56 1.25
CA ILE A 25 -1.95 1.69 2.61
C ILE A 25 -2.55 2.96 3.22
N LYS A 26 -3.20 2.83 4.38
CA LYS A 26 -3.76 3.94 5.13
C LYS A 26 -3.25 3.92 6.57
N GLY A 27 -2.93 5.09 7.09
CA GLY A 27 -2.51 5.27 8.48
C GLY A 27 -2.27 6.75 8.77
N ARG A 28 -2.13 7.10 10.05
CA ARG A 28 -1.80 8.46 10.48
C ARG A 28 -0.41 8.91 9.98
N GLN A 29 0.55 7.99 9.98
CA GLN A 29 1.87 8.16 9.36
C GLN A 29 2.27 6.85 8.69
N ILE A 30 3.01 6.95 7.59
CA ILE A 30 3.56 5.81 6.85
C ILE A 30 5.05 6.05 6.71
N THR A 31 5.86 5.21 7.35
CA THR A 31 7.30 5.18 7.13
C THR A 31 7.61 4.10 6.10
N SER A 32 8.21 4.49 4.98
CA SER A 32 8.64 3.56 3.94
C SER A 32 10.13 3.77 3.67
N GLN A 33 10.94 2.81 4.10
CA GLN A 33 12.39 2.89 4.12
C GLN A 33 12.99 1.72 3.35
N ALA A 34 14.06 2.01 2.61
CA ALA A 34 14.92 1.02 1.98
C ALA A 34 16.38 1.33 2.33
N THR A 35 17.20 0.31 2.58
CA THR A 35 18.65 0.45 2.74
C THR A 35 19.35 0.76 1.41
N GLY A 36 18.77 0.29 0.30
CA GLY A 36 19.19 0.61 -1.06
C GLY A 36 18.25 1.60 -1.73
N ALA A 37 18.17 1.54 -3.07
CA ALA A 37 17.30 2.42 -3.84
C ALA A 37 15.81 2.11 -3.61
N HIS A 38 15.05 3.12 -3.21
CA HIS A 38 13.59 3.05 -3.13
C HIS A 38 12.96 3.27 -4.52
N ARG A 39 12.65 2.19 -5.22
CA ARG A 39 12.16 2.24 -6.61
C ARG A 39 10.66 2.46 -6.67
N ILE A 40 10.25 3.64 -7.14
CA ILE A 40 8.85 3.98 -7.39
C ILE A 40 8.68 4.19 -8.89
N ARG A 41 7.74 3.48 -9.52
CA ARG A 41 7.46 3.53 -10.96
C ARG A 41 5.96 3.59 -11.19
N GLY A 42 5.53 4.40 -12.16
CA GLY A 42 4.13 4.47 -12.59
C GLY A 42 4.00 5.41 -13.78
N GLY A 43 2.96 5.22 -14.60
CA GLY A 43 2.65 6.14 -15.71
C GLY A 43 2.34 7.56 -15.22
N THR A 44 1.95 7.71 -13.95
CA THR A 44 1.87 8.99 -13.26
C THR A 44 2.15 8.75 -11.77
N ILE A 45 2.99 9.61 -11.18
CA ILE A 45 3.21 9.64 -9.74
C ILE A 45 2.66 10.98 -9.26
N LYS A 46 1.64 10.93 -8.39
CA LYS A 46 1.08 12.12 -7.74
C LYS A 46 1.68 12.22 -6.35
N LEU A 47 2.43 13.29 -6.12
CA LEU A 47 2.99 13.66 -4.82
C LEU A 47 2.53 15.08 -4.51
N ASN A 48 2.02 15.28 -3.30
CA ASN A 48 1.59 16.59 -2.78
C ASN A 48 2.35 16.88 -1.49
#